data_AF-A0A2V3ZSZ6-F1
#
_entry.id   AF-A0A2V3ZSZ6-F1
#
_cell.length_a   1.000
_cell.length_b   1.000
_cell.length_c   1.000
_cell.angle_alpha   90.00
_cell.angle_beta   90.00
_cell.angle_gamma   90.00
#
_symmetry.space_group_name_H-M   'P 1'
#
loop_
_entity.id
_entity.type
_entity.pdbx_description
1 polymer ?
#
loop_
_entity_poly.entity_id
_entity_poly.type
_entity_poly.pdbx_seq_one_letter_code
_entity_poly.pdbx_strand_id
1 'polypeptide(L)'
;MMHKKIIFPIFIVIAIIQLSIPVKSIYNQEQILSEGKEFKFQTAPVDPNDPFRGKYIALRFKENEIRVNSYEDWEKGQEVFVVITENKEGFANPLRALLKEPTNEKHYLTAKIQNVNTHKDQYNHIISKEITIQYPFNRFYMEESKAKAAEDLYRKSTSDSKTSTYALVNIKNGKATLKDVMINDISIKDAVNDSK
;
A
#
# COMPACT_ATOMS: atom_id res chain seq x y z
N MET A 1 -26.50 -42.52 -17.61
CA MET A 1 -26.39 -42.36 -16.14
C MET A 1 -24.95 -42.23 -15.61
N MET A 2 -23.93 -42.75 -16.32
CA MET A 2 -22.50 -42.66 -15.90
C MET A 2 -21.92 -41.23 -15.85
N HIS A 3 -22.39 -40.31 -16.69
CA HIS A 3 -21.87 -38.93 -16.70
C HIS A 3 -22.09 -38.19 -15.38
N LYS A 4 -23.24 -38.38 -14.70
CA LYS A 4 -23.53 -37.68 -13.43
C LYS A 4 -22.59 -38.11 -12.28
N LYS A 5 -22.12 -39.36 -12.29
CA LYS A 5 -21.19 -39.89 -11.28
C LYS A 5 -19.76 -39.33 -11.41
N ILE A 6 -19.39 -38.87 -12.61
CA ILE A 6 -18.09 -38.26 -12.91
C ILE A 6 -18.17 -36.72 -12.81
N ILE A 7 -19.32 -36.13 -13.15
CA ILE A 7 -19.55 -34.69 -13.06
C ILE A 7 -19.45 -34.19 -11.61
N PHE A 8 -20.02 -34.92 -10.64
CA PHE A 8 -19.99 -34.52 -9.23
C PHE A 8 -18.56 -34.43 -8.63
N PRO A 9 -17.68 -35.45 -8.77
CA PRO A 9 -16.31 -35.32 -8.27
C PRO A 9 -15.51 -34.24 -9.02
N ILE A 10 -15.70 -34.06 -10.33
CA ILE A 10 -15.07 -32.96 -11.07
C ILE A 10 -15.52 -31.60 -10.53
N PHE A 11 -16.81 -31.45 -10.24
CA PHE A 11 -17.35 -30.24 -9.62
C PHE A 11 -16.69 -29.94 -8.27
N ILE A 12 -16.53 -30.95 -7.41
CA ILE A 12 -15.83 -30.80 -6.12
C ILE A 12 -14.38 -30.35 -6.32
N VAL A 13 -13.66 -30.98 -7.25
CA VAL A 13 -12.26 -30.60 -7.54
C VAL A 13 -12.18 -29.15 -8.00
N ILE A 14 -13.07 -28.71 -8.89
CA ILE A 14 -13.14 -27.32 -9.35
C ILE A 14 -13.47 -26.37 -8.19
N ALA A 15 -14.43 -26.72 -7.32
CA ALA A 15 -14.79 -25.92 -6.16
C ALA A 15 -13.61 -25.75 -5.18
N ILE A 16 -12.84 -26.83 -4.94
CA ILE A 16 -11.62 -26.77 -4.12
C ILE A 16 -10.58 -25.85 -4.74
N ILE A 17 -10.34 -25.96 -6.06
CA ILE A 17 -9.41 -25.08 -6.77
C ILE A 17 -9.86 -23.62 -6.66
N GLN A 18 -11.14 -23.35 -6.87
CA GLN A 18 -11.71 -22.00 -6.75
C GLN A 18 -11.56 -21.41 -5.34
N LEU A 19 -11.76 -22.21 -4.29
CA LEU A 19 -11.59 -21.78 -2.89
C LEU A 19 -10.12 -21.64 -2.48
N SER A 20 -9.21 -22.41 -3.08
CA SER A 20 -7.78 -22.36 -2.73
C SER A 20 -7.13 -21.01 -3.01
N ILE A 21 -7.58 -20.29 -4.05
CA ILE A 21 -7.04 -18.99 -4.45
C ILE A 21 -7.27 -17.92 -3.37
N PRO A 22 -8.52 -17.63 -2.93
CA PRO A 22 -8.76 -16.64 -1.88
C PRO A 22 -8.17 -17.08 -0.53
N VAL A 23 -8.24 -18.38 -0.19
CA VAL A 23 -7.62 -18.90 1.05
C VAL A 23 -6.12 -18.64 1.07
N LYS A 24 -5.42 -18.91 -0.04
CA LYS A 24 -3.98 -18.62 -0.16
C LYS A 24 -3.69 -17.12 -0.07
N SER A 25 -4.56 -16.28 -0.62
CA SER A 25 -4.40 -14.81 -0.52
C SER A 25 -4.51 -14.34 0.93
N ILE A 26 -5.52 -14.81 1.67
CA ILE A 26 -5.73 -14.48 3.09
C ILE A 26 -4.55 -14.98 3.91
N TYR A 27 -4.15 -16.25 3.72
CA TYR A 27 -3.00 -16.83 4.42
C TYR A 27 -1.71 -16.02 4.19
N ASN A 28 -1.45 -15.60 2.95
CA ASN A 28 -0.29 -14.76 2.65
C ASN A 28 -0.34 -13.41 3.37
N GLN A 29 -1.51 -12.77 3.43
CA GLN A 29 -1.68 -11.48 4.12
C GLN A 29 -1.47 -11.64 5.64
N GLU A 30 -2.07 -12.66 6.25
CA GLU A 30 -1.87 -12.98 7.67
C GLU A 30 -0.40 -13.25 7.99
N GLN A 31 0.29 -14.02 7.14
CA GLN A 31 1.71 -14.31 7.31
C GLN A 31 2.60 -13.05 7.17
N ILE A 32 2.18 -12.06 6.36
CA ILE A 32 2.86 -10.77 6.28
C ILE A 32 2.61 -9.96 7.55
N LEU A 33 1.38 -9.94 8.07
CA LEU A 33 1.03 -9.23 9.31
C LEU A 33 1.71 -9.82 10.55
N SER A 34 1.88 -11.14 10.61
CA SER A 34 2.48 -11.83 11.77
C SER A 34 4.01 -11.83 11.77
N GLU A 35 4.64 -12.05 10.62
CA GLU A 35 6.10 -12.26 10.52
C GLU A 35 6.82 -11.12 9.77
N GLY A 36 6.09 -10.22 9.13
CA GLY A 36 6.67 -9.09 8.40
C GLY A 36 7.12 -7.97 9.32
N LYS A 37 8.13 -7.22 8.90
CA LYS A 37 8.59 -6.03 9.64
C LYS A 37 7.56 -4.90 9.49
N GLU A 38 7.11 -4.35 10.60
CA GLU A 38 6.18 -3.22 10.64
C GLU A 38 6.92 -1.90 10.39
N PHE A 39 6.32 -1.05 9.57
CA PHE A 39 6.81 0.29 9.22
C PHE A 39 5.68 1.32 9.34
N LYS A 40 6.02 2.54 9.75
CA LYS A 40 5.06 3.66 9.87
C LYS A 40 5.12 4.54 8.62
N PHE A 41 4.11 4.48 7.76
CA PHE A 41 4.04 5.33 6.56
C PHE A 41 3.23 6.60 6.85
N GLN A 42 3.88 7.76 6.80
CA GLN A 42 3.19 9.02 7.07
C GLN A 42 2.16 9.34 5.98
N THR A 43 0.93 9.64 6.40
CA THR A 43 -0.17 9.87 5.48
C THR A 43 -0.25 11.32 5.01
N ALA A 44 -0.85 11.51 3.84
CA ALA A 44 -1.07 12.80 3.18
C ALA A 44 -2.56 13.02 2.89
N PRO A 45 -3.02 14.28 2.76
CA PRO A 45 -4.43 14.59 2.55
C PRO A 45 -4.97 13.93 1.28
N VAL A 46 -6.22 13.47 1.33
CA VAL A 46 -6.93 12.83 0.22
C VAL A 46 -8.34 13.40 0.13
N ASP A 47 -8.83 13.54 -1.10
CA ASP A 47 -10.22 13.90 -1.34
C ASP A 47 -11.16 12.73 -0.98
N PRO A 48 -12.39 13.00 -0.53
CA PRO A 48 -13.35 11.97 -0.15
C PRO A 48 -13.65 10.99 -1.29
N ASN A 49 -13.94 9.75 -0.92
CA ASN A 49 -14.29 8.70 -1.86
C ASN A 49 -15.69 8.89 -2.47
N ASP A 50 -15.85 8.40 -3.70
CA ASP A 50 -17.09 8.39 -4.45
C ASP A 50 -18.13 7.44 -3.79
N PRO A 51 -19.40 7.86 -3.59
CA PRO A 51 -20.47 7.03 -3.02
C PRO A 51 -20.67 5.67 -3.69
N PHE A 52 -20.29 5.50 -4.95
CA PHE A 52 -20.52 4.27 -5.73
C PHE A 52 -19.41 3.22 -5.61
N ARG A 53 -18.30 3.50 -4.90
CA ARG A 53 -17.10 2.62 -4.86
C ARG A 53 -16.96 1.78 -3.60
N GLY A 54 -18.01 1.68 -2.78
CA GLY A 54 -17.96 1.06 -1.46
C GLY A 54 -17.20 1.94 -0.45
N LYS A 55 -17.48 1.80 0.86
CA LYS A 55 -16.88 2.65 1.87
C LYS A 55 -15.53 2.11 2.34
N TYR A 56 -14.47 2.88 2.12
CA TYR A 56 -13.12 2.67 2.61
C TYR A 56 -12.47 4.04 2.83
N ILE A 57 -11.39 4.08 3.59
CA ILE A 57 -10.57 5.29 3.72
C ILE A 57 -9.50 5.25 2.63
N ALA A 58 -9.51 6.26 1.76
CA ALA A 58 -8.49 6.42 0.75
C ALA A 58 -7.21 6.98 1.40
N LEU A 59 -6.09 6.32 1.17
CA LEU A 59 -4.80 6.70 1.73
C LEU A 59 -3.87 7.22 0.64
N ARG A 60 -3.16 8.29 0.99
CA ARG A 60 -2.01 8.81 0.26
C ARG A 60 -0.87 8.96 1.25
N PHE A 61 0.35 8.89 0.76
CA PHE A 61 1.55 8.92 1.59
C PHE A 61 2.42 10.11 1.20
N LYS A 62 3.05 10.75 2.17
CA LYS A 62 3.92 11.91 1.92
C LYS A 62 5.20 11.48 1.21
N GLU A 63 5.83 10.42 1.70
CA GLU A 63 7.07 9.89 1.18
C GLU A 63 6.78 8.89 0.06
N ASN A 64 6.60 9.37 -1.17
CA ASN A 64 6.38 8.53 -2.35
C ASN A 64 7.24 8.93 -3.55
N GLU A 65 8.16 9.86 -3.40
CA GLU A 65 9.08 10.30 -4.46
C GLU A 65 10.48 9.74 -4.24
N ILE A 66 11.11 9.28 -5.31
CA ILE A 66 12.44 8.67 -5.27
C ILE A 66 13.28 9.26 -6.39
N ARG A 67 14.48 9.74 -6.05
CA ARG A 67 15.50 10.08 -7.05
C ARG A 67 16.12 8.80 -7.60
N VAL A 68 16.09 8.67 -8.91
CA VAL A 68 16.56 7.47 -9.60
C VAL A 68 17.65 7.78 -10.61
N ASN A 69 18.33 6.72 -11.04
CA ASN A 69 19.37 6.83 -12.04
C ASN A 69 18.78 7.29 -13.38
N SER A 70 19.32 8.38 -13.92
CA SER A 70 18.91 8.95 -15.21
C SER A 70 19.19 8.04 -16.40
N TYR A 71 20.15 7.11 -16.29
CA TYR A 71 20.52 6.17 -17.36
C TYR A 71 19.56 4.99 -17.51
N GLU A 72 18.73 4.72 -16.49
CA GLU A 72 17.74 3.66 -16.55
C GLU A 72 16.44 4.18 -17.20
N ASP A 73 15.78 3.29 -17.93
CA ASP A 73 14.48 3.53 -18.55
C ASP A 73 13.38 3.24 -17.52
N TRP A 74 12.83 4.32 -16.97
CA TRP A 74 11.72 4.30 -16.04
C TRP A 74 10.44 4.68 -16.79
N GLU A 75 9.44 3.82 -16.73
CA GLU A 75 8.17 4.02 -17.43
C GLU A 75 6.98 4.05 -16.47
N LYS A 76 6.01 4.91 -16.77
CA LYS A 76 4.76 4.94 -16.01
C LYS A 76 4.05 3.59 -16.09
N GLY A 77 3.60 3.09 -14.93
CA GLY A 77 2.92 1.81 -14.79
C GLY A 77 3.87 0.62 -14.61
N GLN A 78 5.18 0.82 -14.80
CA GLN A 78 6.20 -0.21 -14.58
C GLN A 78 6.23 -0.65 -13.11
N GLU A 79 6.42 -1.95 -12.90
CA GLU A 79 6.62 -2.53 -11.59
C GLU A 79 8.07 -2.35 -11.14
N VAL A 80 8.27 -1.92 -9.90
CA VAL A 80 9.57 -1.64 -9.31
C VAL A 80 9.64 -2.15 -7.88
N PHE A 81 10.85 -2.49 -7.44
CA PHE A 81 11.15 -2.89 -6.08
C PHE A 81 11.71 -1.70 -5.31
N VAL A 82 10.95 -1.23 -4.32
CA VAL A 82 11.31 -0.06 -3.51
C VAL A 82 11.90 -0.54 -2.19
N VAL A 83 13.15 -0.18 -1.94
CA VAL A 83 13.82 -0.45 -0.65
C VAL A 83 13.37 0.59 0.36
N ILE A 84 12.93 0.14 1.53
CA ILE A 84 12.38 0.98 2.60
C ILE A 84 13.35 1.04 3.77
N THR A 85 13.58 2.26 4.26
CA THR A 85 14.31 2.53 5.50
C THR A 85 13.42 3.34 6.45
N GLU A 86 13.84 3.48 7.70
CA GLU A 86 13.25 4.42 8.65
C GLU A 86 14.05 5.73 8.65
N ASN A 87 13.35 6.86 8.74
CA ASN A 87 13.94 8.17 8.97
C ASN A 87 14.23 8.39 10.47
N LYS A 88 14.78 9.55 10.83
CA LYS A 88 15.11 9.90 12.23
C LYS A 88 13.90 9.94 13.17
N GLU A 89 12.70 10.10 12.62
CA GLU A 89 11.43 10.17 13.35
C GLU A 89 10.74 8.80 13.43
N GLY A 90 11.34 7.74 12.86
CA GLY A 90 10.79 6.38 12.85
C GLY A 90 9.72 6.14 11.78
N PHE A 91 9.58 7.04 10.80
CA PHE A 91 8.70 6.85 9.64
C PHE A 91 9.43 6.20 8.47
N ALA A 92 8.69 5.40 7.71
CA ALA A 92 9.13 4.76 6.48
C ALA A 92 9.48 5.81 5.42
N ASN A 93 10.67 5.68 4.86
CA ASN A 93 11.16 6.51 3.76
C ASN A 93 11.72 5.59 2.65
N PRO A 94 11.33 5.81 1.39
CA PRO A 94 11.85 5.02 0.29
C PRO A 94 13.29 5.46 -0.04
N LEU A 95 14.23 4.53 0.10
CA LEU A 95 15.65 4.81 -0.11
C LEU A 95 16.03 4.82 -1.59
N ARG A 96 15.58 3.80 -2.33
CA ARG A 96 15.85 3.62 -3.76
C ARG A 96 14.84 2.68 -4.40
N ALA A 97 14.68 2.81 -5.71
CA ALA A 97 13.92 1.88 -6.54
C ALA A 97 14.87 1.02 -7.38
N LEU A 98 14.49 -0.23 -7.60
CA LEU A 98 15.24 -1.20 -8.39
C LEU A 98 14.30 -1.83 -9.43
N LEU A 99 14.83 -2.07 -10.63
CA LEU A 99 14.10 -2.77 -11.71
C LEU A 99 14.06 -4.29 -11.54
N LYS A 100 14.92 -4.83 -10.67
CA LYS A 100 15.03 -6.26 -10.38
C LYS A 100 14.92 -6.50 -8.88
N GLU A 101 14.41 -7.67 -8.53
CA GLU A 101 14.24 -8.06 -7.14
C GLU A 101 15.61 -8.08 -6.43
N PRO A 102 15.75 -7.38 -5.28
CA PRO A 102 17.01 -7.34 -4.58
C PRO A 102 17.31 -8.65 -3.85
N THR A 103 18.53 -9.18 -4.02
CA THR A 103 18.97 -10.40 -3.31
C THR A 103 19.47 -10.12 -1.89
N ASN A 104 19.99 -8.91 -1.64
CA ASN A 104 20.66 -8.55 -0.38
C ASN A 104 19.83 -7.64 0.52
N GLU A 105 18.69 -7.14 0.05
CA GLU A 105 17.82 -6.24 0.81
C GLU A 105 16.67 -7.01 1.44
N LYS A 106 16.53 -6.90 2.76
CA LYS A 106 15.44 -7.59 3.49
C LYS A 106 14.14 -6.79 3.50
N HIS A 107 14.24 -5.47 3.37
CA HIS A 107 13.11 -4.56 3.53
C HIS A 107 12.84 -3.83 2.21
N TYR A 108 12.10 -4.50 1.35
CA TYR A 108 11.65 -3.96 0.08
C TYR A 108 10.18 -4.30 -0.15
N LEU A 109 9.51 -3.47 -0.93
CA LEU A 109 8.15 -3.70 -1.38
C LEU A 109 8.04 -3.53 -2.89
N THR A 110 7.11 -4.25 -3.49
CA THR A 110 6.77 -4.14 -4.90
C THR A 110 5.73 -3.03 -5.07
N ALA A 111 5.98 -2.08 -5.96
CA ALA A 111 5.07 -0.98 -6.24
C ALA A 111 5.11 -0.59 -7.73
N LYS A 112 4.25 0.34 -8.14
CA LYS A 112 4.19 0.81 -9.52
C LYS A 112 4.64 2.26 -9.64
N ILE A 113 5.26 2.59 -10.75
CA ILE A 113 5.57 3.98 -11.08
C ILE A 113 4.30 4.70 -11.48
N GLN A 114 3.92 5.72 -10.73
CA GLN A 114 2.78 6.59 -11.04
C GLN A 114 3.14 7.65 -12.08
N ASN A 115 4.32 8.25 -11.93
CA ASN A 115 4.81 9.31 -12.80
C ASN A 115 6.35 9.33 -12.82
N VAL A 116 6.91 9.86 -13.90
CA VAL A 116 8.35 10.05 -14.09
C VAL A 116 8.59 11.51 -14.43
N ASN A 117 9.27 12.23 -13.54
CA ASN A 117 9.68 13.61 -13.72
C ASN A 117 11.14 13.62 -14.16
N THR A 118 11.43 14.23 -15.31
CA THR A 118 12.81 14.37 -15.81
C THR A 118 13.20 15.84 -15.73
N HIS A 119 14.21 16.14 -14.93
CA HIS A 119 14.77 17.48 -14.80
C HIS A 119 15.94 17.63 -15.76
N LYS A 120 15.90 18.70 -16.56
CA LYS A 120 16.90 19.00 -17.57
C LYS A 120 17.55 20.35 -17.33
N ASP A 121 18.79 20.50 -17.78
CA ASP A 121 19.48 21.78 -17.77
C ASP A 121 19.00 22.69 -18.92
N GLN A 122 19.54 23.91 -18.96
CA GLN A 122 19.29 24.90 -20.02
C GLN A 122 19.72 24.43 -21.43
N TYR A 123 20.54 23.38 -21.52
CA TYR A 123 21.02 22.76 -22.76
C TYR A 123 20.29 21.44 -23.08
N ASN A 124 19.18 21.15 -22.40
CA ASN A 124 18.34 19.94 -22.57
C ASN A 124 19.04 18.61 -22.18
N HIS A 125 20.12 18.66 -21.40
CA HIS A 125 20.74 17.47 -20.79
C HIS A 125 19.99 17.05 -19.53
N ILE A 126 19.81 15.73 -19.35
CA ILE A 126 19.13 15.18 -18.17
C ILE A 126 20.05 15.32 -16.96
N ILE A 127 19.62 16.10 -15.96
CA ILE A 127 20.33 16.26 -14.68
C ILE A 127 19.90 15.16 -13.71
N SER A 128 18.59 14.96 -13.56
CA SER A 128 18.02 13.98 -12.65
C SER A 128 16.67 13.47 -13.15
N LYS A 129 16.34 12.25 -12.72
CA LYS A 129 14.99 11.69 -12.83
C LYS A 129 14.44 11.44 -11.44
N GLU A 130 13.19 11.81 -11.23
CA GLU A 130 12.43 11.54 -10.02
C GLU A 130 11.20 10.72 -10.41
N ILE A 131 10.94 9.65 -9.68
CA ILE A 131 9.74 8.84 -9.89
C ILE A 131 8.82 8.99 -8.69
N THR A 132 7.53 9.10 -8.97
CA THR A 132 6.48 9.01 -7.96
C THR A 132 5.96 7.58 -7.93
N ILE A 133 5.97 6.96 -6.77
CA ILE A 133 5.53 5.59 -6.54
C ILE A 133 4.07 5.56 -6.11
N GLN A 134 3.31 4.64 -6.71
CA GLN A 134 2.00 4.21 -6.23
C GLN A 134 2.16 2.97 -5.36
N TYR A 135 2.03 3.15 -4.05
CA TYR A 135 2.03 2.05 -3.09
C TYR A 135 0.79 1.14 -3.29
N PRO A 136 0.93 -0.18 -3.12
CA PRO A 136 -0.18 -1.13 -3.31
C PRO A 136 -1.20 -1.15 -2.15
N PHE A 137 -0.99 -0.36 -1.09
CA PHE A 137 -1.80 -0.32 0.14
C PHE A 137 -2.48 1.04 0.36
N ASN A 138 -3.17 1.54 -0.66
CA ASN A 138 -3.79 2.87 -0.65
C ASN A 138 -5.25 2.89 -0.17
N ARG A 139 -5.76 1.78 0.39
CA ARG A 139 -7.14 1.66 0.86
C ARG A 139 -7.19 0.94 2.18
N PHE A 140 -7.93 1.51 3.13
CA PHE A 140 -8.21 0.90 4.41
C PHE A 140 -9.69 0.54 4.51
N TYR A 141 -9.96 -0.76 4.55
CA TYR A 141 -11.31 -1.31 4.64
C TYR A 141 -11.74 -1.43 6.10
N MET A 142 -12.97 -1.04 6.39
CA MET A 142 -13.58 -1.15 7.71
C MET A 142 -15.09 -1.31 7.60
N GLU A 143 -15.75 -1.50 8.74
CA GLU A 143 -17.20 -1.65 8.81
C GLU A 143 -17.92 -0.39 8.29
N GLU A 144 -18.97 -0.60 7.50
CA GLU A 144 -19.57 0.44 6.66
C GLU A 144 -20.21 1.58 7.49
N SER A 145 -20.82 1.25 8.62
CA SER A 145 -21.48 2.23 9.49
C SER A 145 -20.47 3.23 10.09
N LYS A 146 -19.22 2.80 10.29
CA LYS A 146 -18.12 3.61 10.83
C LYS A 146 -17.28 4.31 9.77
N ALA A 147 -17.27 3.79 8.55
CA ALA A 147 -16.36 4.26 7.50
C ALA A 147 -16.49 5.76 7.18
N LYS A 148 -17.70 6.33 7.21
CA LYS A 148 -17.89 7.76 6.93
C LYS A 148 -17.28 8.66 8.02
N ALA A 149 -17.55 8.34 9.28
CA ALA A 149 -16.99 9.06 10.41
C ALA A 149 -15.46 8.93 10.43
N ALA A 150 -14.93 7.75 10.11
CA ALA A 150 -13.50 7.51 9.99
C ALA A 150 -12.84 8.35 8.89
N GLU A 151 -13.43 8.39 7.70
CA GLU A 151 -12.94 9.19 6.58
C GLU A 151 -12.95 10.69 6.92
N ASP A 152 -14.03 11.19 7.51
CA ASP A 152 -14.14 12.60 7.90
C ASP A 152 -13.14 12.96 9.01
N LEU A 153 -12.91 12.06 9.97
CA LEU A 153 -11.88 12.23 11.00
C LEU A 153 -10.48 12.24 10.38
N TYR A 154 -10.17 11.25 9.55
CA TYR A 154 -8.89 11.15 8.84
C TYR A 154 -8.60 12.40 8.00
N ARG A 155 -9.59 12.90 7.24
CA ARG A 155 -9.43 14.10 6.42
C ARG A 155 -9.13 15.34 7.25
N LYS A 156 -9.85 15.52 8.37
CA LYS A 156 -9.63 16.64 9.30
C LYS A 156 -8.24 16.56 9.92
N SER A 157 -7.85 15.39 10.45
CA SER A 157 -6.55 15.19 11.08
C SER A 157 -5.42 15.40 10.07
N THR A 158 -5.48 14.79 8.89
CA THR A 158 -4.37 14.92 7.92
C THR A 158 -4.16 16.37 7.44
N SER A 159 -5.17 17.24 7.57
CA SER A 159 -5.07 18.68 7.27
C SER A 159 -4.55 19.51 8.43
N ASP A 160 -4.56 18.99 9.66
CA ASP A 160 -4.07 19.66 10.86
C ASP A 160 -2.59 19.32 11.10
N SER A 161 -1.72 20.33 11.02
CA SER A 161 -0.28 20.19 11.23
C SER A 161 0.11 19.72 12.64
N LYS A 162 -0.81 19.79 13.62
CA LYS A 162 -0.58 19.33 14.98
C LYS A 162 -0.87 17.84 15.20
N THR A 163 -1.52 17.20 14.24
CA THR A 163 -1.85 15.77 14.37
C THR A 163 -0.89 14.90 13.58
N SER A 164 -0.46 13.81 14.20
CA SER A 164 0.37 12.79 13.55
C SER A 164 -0.55 11.73 12.95
N THR A 165 -0.55 11.61 11.63
CA THR A 165 -1.32 10.59 10.91
C THR A 165 -0.38 9.69 10.14
N TYR A 166 -0.52 8.38 10.32
CA TYR A 166 0.32 7.40 9.66
C TYR A 166 -0.38 6.04 9.54
N ALA A 167 0.04 5.25 8.55
CA ALA A 167 -0.39 3.88 8.38
C ALA A 167 0.65 2.90 8.92
N LEU A 168 0.21 1.85 9.59
CA LEU A 168 1.04 0.71 9.97
C LEU A 168 1.01 -0.32 8.85
N VAL A 169 2.17 -0.61 8.27
CA VAL A 169 2.29 -1.53 7.14
C VAL A 169 3.37 -2.56 7.44
N ASN A 170 3.02 -3.83 7.37
CA ASN A 170 3.97 -4.93 7.48
C ASN A 170 4.52 -5.29 6.09
N ILE A 171 5.85 -5.45 6.00
CA ILE A 171 6.55 -5.78 4.77
C ILE A 171 7.28 -7.12 4.93
N LYS A 172 7.09 -8.01 3.95
CA LYS A 172 7.77 -9.31 3.88
C LYS A 172 7.89 -9.77 2.43
N ASN A 173 9.10 -10.13 2.01
CA ASN A 173 9.40 -10.72 0.69
C ASN A 173 8.77 -9.93 -0.47
N GLY A 174 9.00 -8.61 -0.52
CA GLY A 174 8.47 -7.74 -1.58
C GLY A 174 6.97 -7.45 -1.49
N LYS A 175 6.24 -8.02 -0.52
CA LYS A 175 4.81 -7.78 -0.31
C LYS A 175 4.58 -6.92 0.92
N ALA A 176 3.54 -6.10 0.86
CA ALA A 176 3.15 -5.22 1.93
C ALA A 176 1.67 -5.42 2.27
N THR A 177 1.32 -5.36 3.55
CA THR A 177 -0.06 -5.44 4.03
C THR A 177 -0.31 -4.34 5.04
N LEU A 178 -1.38 -3.58 4.81
CA LEU A 178 -1.83 -2.51 5.70
C LEU A 178 -2.50 -3.13 6.92
N LYS A 179 -1.93 -2.89 8.09
CA LYS A 179 -2.44 -3.36 9.37
C LYS A 179 -3.46 -2.40 9.96
N ASP A 180 -3.11 -1.12 10.01
CA ASP A 180 -3.97 -0.09 10.60
C ASP A 180 -3.65 1.33 10.11
N VAL A 181 -4.53 2.27 10.44
CA VAL A 181 -4.34 3.71 10.27
C VAL A 181 -4.43 4.37 11.65
N MET A 182 -3.42 5.14 11.99
CA MET A 182 -3.24 5.76 13.30
C MET A 182 -3.41 7.27 13.20
N ILE A 183 -4.09 7.84 14.20
CA ILE A 183 -4.21 9.28 14.43
C ILE A 183 -3.75 9.52 15.87
N ASN A 184 -2.64 10.24 16.06
CA ASN A 184 -2.02 10.48 17.37
C ASN A 184 -1.84 9.19 18.19
N ASP A 185 -1.33 8.14 17.54
CA ASP A 185 -1.11 6.81 18.13
C ASP A 185 -2.38 6.06 18.57
N ILE A 186 -3.57 6.55 18.20
CA ILE A 186 -4.84 5.86 18.39
C ILE A 186 -5.29 5.26 17.05
N SER A 187 -5.73 4.00 17.07
CA SER A 187 -6.29 3.36 15.88
C SER A 187 -7.55 4.12 15.43
N ILE A 188 -7.66 4.35 14.13
CA ILE A 188 -8.86 4.99 13.56
C ILE A 188 -10.13 4.17 13.82
N LYS A 189 -10.00 2.84 14.01
CA LYS A 189 -11.12 1.96 14.35
C LYS A 189 -11.69 2.28 15.73
N ASP A 190 -10.84 2.69 16.66
CA ASP A 190 -11.17 3.00 18.04
C ASP A 190 -11.63 4.45 18.19
N ALA A 191 -10.92 5.39 17.55
CA ALA A 191 -11.25 6.82 17.58
C ALA A 191 -12.69 7.13 17.11
N VAL A 192 -13.22 6.31 16.19
CA VAL A 192 -14.59 6.46 15.68
C VAL A 192 -15.64 5.88 16.63
N ASN A 193 -15.27 4.96 17.52
CA ASN A 193 -16.18 4.42 18.53
C ASN A 193 -16.34 5.37 19.73
N ASP A 194 -15.28 6.09 20.09
CA ASP A 194 -15.26 7.05 21.21
C ASP A 194 -16.00 8.36 20.88
N SER A 195 -16.39 8.56 19.62
CA SER A 195 -17.12 9.76 19.15
C SER A 195 -18.65 9.67 19.35
N LYS A 196 -19.14 8.74 20.19
CA LYS A 196 -20.56 8.54 20.48
C LYS A 196 -20.99 9.08 21.84
#